data_AF-A0A3E2HMU3-F1
#
_entry.id   AF-A0A3E2HMU3-F1
#
_cell.length_a   1.000
_cell.length_b   1.000
_cell.length_c   1.000
_cell.angle_alpha   90.00
_cell.angle_beta   90.00
_cell.angle_gamma   90.00
#
_symmetry.space_group_name_H-M   'P 1'
#
loop_
_entity.id
_entity.type
_entity.pdbx_description
1 polymer ?
#
loop_
_entity_poly.entity_id
_entity_poly.type
_entity_poly.pdbx_seq_one_letter_code
_entity_poly.pdbx_strand_id
1 'polypeptide(L)'
;MEQNAIGLVLIKQKGYWFTFLFASNCASKLNNEGRDTAVLVVSTGLAPRYQYPYQLSQGVTALKYLLEETERNPSDIALIGDSTAGNLVLALLSHINHPLQEVQPLQIEEKFGGAILVSPITDFNAKTSSTITNAKKDWIAPSTIPTWGDNYAGHRERDVYINPTMGSEEWWKDVKVKEVIVLYGEYELSRDSINTWVTKFKVK
;
A
#
# COMPACT_ATOMS: atom_id res chain seq x y z
N MET A 1 -23.37 10.78 21.42
CA MET A 1 -22.87 9.49 20.93
C MET A 1 -22.04 9.80 19.70
N GLU A 2 -20.74 9.98 19.87
CA GLU A 2 -19.80 10.15 18.76
C GLU A 2 -19.71 8.83 18.02
N GLN A 3 -20.28 8.78 16.82
CA GLN A 3 -20.15 7.64 15.93
C GLN A 3 -18.83 7.82 15.18
N ASN A 4 -17.80 7.09 15.61
CA ASN A 4 -16.52 6.98 14.91
C ASN A 4 -16.78 6.48 13.50
N ALA A 5 -16.42 7.31 12.52
CA ALA A 5 -16.63 6.98 11.13
C ALA A 5 -15.35 6.44 10.51
N ILE A 6 -15.47 5.27 9.88
CA ILE A 6 -14.34 4.52 9.35
C ILE A 6 -14.02 5.03 7.94
N GLY A 7 -12.81 5.54 7.73
CA GLY A 7 -12.32 5.98 6.43
C GLY A 7 -11.53 4.85 5.75
N LEU A 8 -12.07 4.26 4.69
CA LEU A 8 -11.32 3.30 3.86
C LEU A 8 -10.61 4.08 2.76
N VAL A 9 -9.29 4.21 2.84
CA VAL A 9 -8.50 4.82 1.76
C VAL A 9 -8.11 3.73 0.80
N LEU A 10 -8.71 3.77 -0.38
CA LEU A 10 -8.37 2.88 -1.47
C LEU A 10 -7.48 3.61 -2.47
N ILE A 11 -6.26 3.13 -2.63
CA ILE A 11 -5.37 3.62 -3.68
C ILE A 11 -5.67 2.83 -4.96
N LYS A 12 -6.03 3.49 -6.06
CA LYS A 12 -6.45 2.84 -7.31
C LYS A 12 -5.48 3.13 -8.46
N GLN A 13 -5.10 2.08 -9.19
CA GLN A 13 -4.63 2.15 -10.59
C GLN A 13 -5.73 1.58 -11.53
N LYS A 14 -5.82 2.06 -12.78
CA LYS A 14 -6.89 1.68 -13.73
C LYS A 14 -7.00 0.15 -13.90
N GLY A 15 -8.23 -0.38 -13.90
CA GLY A 15 -8.54 -1.75 -14.39
C GLY A 15 -8.95 -2.78 -13.35
N TYR A 16 -8.65 -2.59 -12.06
CA TYR A 16 -8.98 -3.57 -11.01
C TYR A 16 -10.20 -3.13 -10.19
N TRP A 17 -11.32 -3.81 -10.42
CA TRP A 17 -12.58 -3.57 -9.71
C TRP A 17 -12.66 -4.31 -8.37
N PHE A 18 -11.87 -5.36 -8.17
CA PHE A 18 -11.98 -6.21 -6.98
C PHE A 18 -11.77 -5.45 -5.68
N THR A 19 -10.66 -4.75 -5.51
CA THR A 19 -10.34 -4.02 -4.27
C THR A 19 -11.37 -2.93 -3.99
N PHE A 20 -11.84 -2.23 -5.03
CA PHE A 20 -12.89 -1.22 -4.91
C PHE A 20 -14.23 -1.84 -4.50
N LEU A 21 -14.66 -2.92 -5.16
CA LEU A 21 -15.89 -3.63 -4.81
C LEU A 21 -15.80 -4.21 -3.39
N PHE A 22 -14.65 -4.76 -3.01
CA PHE A 22 -14.39 -5.25 -1.67
C PHE A 22 -14.53 -4.13 -0.64
N ALA A 23 -13.82 -3.01 -0.82
CA ALA A 23 -13.90 -1.85 0.08
C ALA A 23 -15.32 -1.27 0.14
N SER A 24 -16.01 -1.17 -1.01
CA SER A 24 -17.39 -0.72 -1.08
C SER A 24 -18.34 -1.66 -0.34
N ASN A 25 -18.17 -2.97 -0.49
CA ASN A 25 -18.99 -3.96 0.22
C ASN A 25 -18.72 -3.93 1.74
N CYS A 26 -17.46 -3.77 2.15
CA CYS A 26 -17.11 -3.54 3.55
C CYS A 26 -17.81 -2.29 4.08
N ALA A 27 -17.72 -1.15 3.37
CA ALA A 27 -18.39 0.08 3.77
C ALA A 27 -19.91 -0.09 3.86
N SER A 28 -20.55 -0.71 2.86
CA SER A 28 -21.99 -0.97 2.89
C SER A 28 -22.38 -1.84 4.08
N LYS A 29 -21.61 -2.90 4.38
CA LYS A 29 -21.87 -3.76 5.54
C LYS A 29 -21.75 -2.99 6.86
N LEU A 30 -20.68 -2.21 7.02
CA LEU A 30 -20.44 -1.41 8.21
C LEU A 30 -21.54 -0.35 8.42
N ASN A 31 -21.97 0.31 7.35
CA ASN A 31 -23.09 1.25 7.37
C ASN A 31 -24.41 0.57 7.78
N ASN A 32 -24.69 -0.63 7.27
CA ASN A 32 -25.87 -1.41 7.67
C ASN A 32 -25.84 -1.83 9.15
N GLU A 33 -24.66 -1.89 9.76
CA GLU A 33 -24.44 -2.14 11.19
C GLU A 33 -24.41 -0.84 12.02
N GLY A 34 -24.76 0.31 11.41
CA GLY A 34 -24.82 1.61 12.08
C GLY A 34 -23.48 2.31 12.25
N ARG A 35 -22.44 1.88 11.53
CA ARG A 35 -21.12 2.53 11.52
C ARG A 35 -20.95 3.37 10.27
N ASP A 36 -21.03 4.69 10.41
CA ASP A 36 -20.81 5.63 9.31
C ASP A 36 -19.46 5.36 8.64
N THR A 37 -19.46 4.87 7.40
CA THR A 37 -18.24 4.41 6.74
C THR A 37 -18.22 4.89 5.30
N ALA A 38 -17.09 5.48 4.90
CA ALA A 38 -16.87 5.97 3.54
C ALA A 38 -15.61 5.37 2.91
N VAL A 39 -15.61 5.31 1.58
CA VAL A 39 -14.43 4.90 0.79
C VAL A 39 -13.89 6.12 0.04
N LEU A 40 -12.67 6.55 0.37
CA LEU A 40 -11.93 7.53 -0.42
C LEU A 40 -11.08 6.79 -1.45
N VAL A 41 -11.32 7.04 -2.74
CA VAL A 41 -10.52 6.47 -3.82
C VAL A 41 -9.47 7.46 -4.29
N VAL A 42 -8.20 7.15 -4.06
CA VAL A 42 -7.06 7.97 -4.49
C VAL A 42 -6.62 7.54 -5.89
N SER A 43 -6.84 8.42 -6.86
CA SER A 43 -6.37 8.22 -8.24
C SER A 43 -5.01 8.87 -8.44
N THR A 44 -3.94 8.07 -8.40
CA THR A 44 -2.58 8.56 -8.58
C THR A 44 -2.15 8.64 -10.06
N GLY A 45 -1.11 9.43 -10.32
CA GLY A 45 -0.43 9.47 -11.61
C GLY A 45 0.21 8.12 -11.92
N LEU A 46 0.22 7.74 -13.20
CA LEU A 46 0.79 6.46 -13.64
C LEU A 46 2.18 6.66 -14.25
N ALA A 47 3.08 5.75 -13.90
CA ALA A 47 4.35 5.58 -14.57
C ALA A 47 4.14 5.09 -16.03
N PRO A 48 5.04 5.42 -16.97
CA PRO A 48 6.27 6.19 -16.78
C PRO A 48 6.06 7.72 -16.83
N ARG A 49 4.84 8.21 -17.05
CA ARG A 49 4.57 9.66 -17.14
C ARG A 49 4.79 10.39 -15.83
N TYR A 50 4.40 9.77 -14.72
CA TYR A 50 4.66 10.25 -13.36
C TYR A 50 5.48 9.18 -12.63
N GLN A 51 6.69 9.53 -12.24
CA GLN A 51 7.67 8.61 -11.64
C GLN A 51 7.80 8.86 -10.14
N TYR A 52 8.34 7.89 -9.41
CA TYR A 52 8.64 7.98 -7.99
C TYR A 52 9.47 9.26 -7.68
N PRO A 53 9.12 10.04 -6.64
CA PRO A 53 8.11 9.77 -5.60
C PRO A 53 6.73 10.42 -5.84
N TYR A 54 6.33 10.73 -7.08
CA TYR A 54 5.09 11.47 -7.37
C TYR A 54 3.83 10.84 -6.73
N GLN A 55 3.67 9.53 -6.85
CA GLN A 55 2.54 8.79 -6.28
C GLN A 55 2.53 8.84 -4.75
N LEU A 56 3.71 8.82 -4.11
CA LEU A 56 3.87 8.98 -2.66
C LEU A 56 3.39 10.36 -2.22
N SER A 57 3.77 11.43 -2.93
CA SER A 57 3.28 12.79 -2.65
C SER A 57 1.76 12.90 -2.75
N GLN A 58 1.15 12.24 -3.73
CA GLN A 58 -0.31 12.23 -3.87
C GLN A 58 -1.00 11.44 -2.76
N GLY A 59 -0.44 10.30 -2.35
CA GLY A 59 -0.93 9.53 -1.21
C GLY A 59 -0.86 10.32 0.09
N VAL A 60 0.25 11.03 0.33
CA VAL A 60 0.40 11.93 1.49
C VAL A 60 -0.65 13.04 1.45
N THR A 61 -0.87 13.66 0.29
CA THR A 61 -1.87 14.72 0.14
C THR A 61 -3.28 14.21 0.46
N ALA A 62 -3.63 13.00 0.01
CA ALA A 62 -4.93 12.39 0.31
C ALA A 62 -5.10 12.08 1.81
N LEU A 63 -4.04 11.62 2.49
CA LEU A 63 -4.08 11.39 3.93
C LEU A 63 -4.17 12.70 4.71
N LYS A 64 -3.42 13.74 4.32
CA LYS A 64 -3.53 15.08 4.92
C LYS A 64 -4.96 15.61 4.82
N TYR A 65 -5.60 15.50 3.66
CA TYR A 65 -7.00 15.88 3.50
C TYR A 65 -7.91 15.16 4.52
N LEU A 66 -7.75 13.84 4.70
CA LEU A 66 -8.58 13.12 5.67
C LEU A 66 -8.34 13.55 7.12
N LEU A 67 -7.07 13.72 7.47
CA LEU A 67 -6.66 14.00 8.85
C LEU A 67 -6.92 15.45 9.25
N GLU A 68 -6.62 16.40 8.37
CA GLU A 68 -6.60 17.83 8.66
C GLU A 68 -7.91 18.51 8.23
N GLU A 69 -8.44 18.19 7.04
CA GLU A 69 -9.63 18.88 6.50
C GLU A 69 -10.94 18.21 6.89
N THR A 70 -10.94 16.86 7.03
CA THR A 70 -12.14 16.12 7.46
C THR A 70 -12.09 15.70 8.93
N GLU A 71 -11.01 16.06 9.64
CA GLU A 71 -10.79 15.80 11.08
C GLU A 71 -11.00 14.33 11.47
N ARG A 72 -10.67 13.39 10.58
CA ARG A 72 -10.78 11.96 10.85
C ARG A 72 -9.62 11.52 11.74
N ASN A 73 -9.93 10.80 12.82
CA ASN A 73 -8.89 10.19 13.64
C ASN A 73 -8.12 9.14 12.83
N PRO A 74 -6.78 9.10 12.90
CA PRO A 74 -6.00 8.05 12.23
C PRO A 74 -6.48 6.65 12.60
N SER A 75 -6.87 6.43 13.86
CA SER A 75 -7.34 5.15 14.36
C SER A 75 -8.64 4.64 13.73
N ASP A 76 -9.41 5.52 13.09
CA ASP A 76 -10.62 5.19 12.34
C ASP A 76 -10.33 5.01 10.82
N ILE A 77 -9.09 5.21 10.37
CA ILE A 77 -8.70 5.07 8.96
C ILE A 77 -8.07 3.69 8.71
N ALA A 78 -8.54 3.00 7.68
CA ALA A 78 -7.94 1.78 7.15
C ALA A 78 -7.40 2.01 5.73
N LEU A 79 -6.15 1.61 5.50
CA LEU A 79 -5.49 1.73 4.20
C LEU A 79 -5.67 0.45 3.39
N ILE A 80 -6.09 0.54 2.13
CA ILE A 80 -6.28 -0.62 1.27
C ILE A 80 -5.58 -0.41 -0.07
N GLY A 81 -4.80 -1.39 -0.49
CA GLY A 81 -4.13 -1.37 -1.79
C GLY A 81 -3.82 -2.77 -2.32
N ASP A 82 -4.01 -2.95 -3.63
CA ASP A 82 -3.60 -4.16 -4.34
C ASP A 82 -2.35 -3.94 -5.20
N SER A 83 -1.53 -4.96 -5.38
CA SER A 83 -0.38 -4.91 -6.30
C SER A 83 0.52 -3.69 -6.05
N THR A 84 0.68 -2.80 -7.05
CA THR A 84 1.43 -1.55 -6.97
C THR A 84 0.78 -0.50 -6.06
N ALA A 85 -0.54 -0.55 -5.83
CA ALA A 85 -1.19 0.26 -4.81
C ALA A 85 -0.91 -0.25 -3.40
N GLY A 86 -0.77 -1.57 -3.21
CA GLY A 86 -0.28 -2.16 -1.97
C GLY A 86 1.16 -1.73 -1.65
N ASN A 87 2.02 -1.65 -2.68
CA ASN A 87 3.35 -1.03 -2.56
C ASN A 87 3.26 0.42 -2.06
N LEU A 88 2.35 1.22 -2.61
CA LEU A 88 2.18 2.61 -2.19
C LEU A 88 1.71 2.73 -0.73
N VAL A 89 0.84 1.84 -0.25
CA VAL A 89 0.47 1.79 1.18
C VAL A 89 1.72 1.55 2.05
N LEU A 90 2.60 0.63 1.66
CA LEU A 90 3.86 0.38 2.38
C LEU A 90 4.83 1.56 2.32
N ALA A 91 4.89 2.25 1.19
CA ALA A 91 5.69 3.47 1.05
C ALA A 91 5.15 4.61 1.93
N LEU A 92 3.83 4.77 2.04
CA LEU A 92 3.20 5.76 2.93
C LEU A 92 3.50 5.46 4.40
N LEU A 93 3.34 4.20 4.82
CA LEU A 93 3.70 3.77 6.17
C LEU A 93 5.19 3.98 6.46
N SER A 94 6.06 3.68 5.50
CA SER A 94 7.49 3.97 5.61
C SER A 94 7.76 5.47 5.74
N HIS A 95 7.09 6.31 4.93
CA HIS A 95 7.28 7.76 4.92
C HIS A 95 6.85 8.44 6.22
N ILE A 96 5.80 7.92 6.88
CA ILE A 96 5.36 8.43 8.18
C ILE A 96 6.42 8.19 9.26
N ASN A 97 7.11 7.04 9.22
CA ASN A 97 8.14 6.68 10.18
C ASN A 97 9.52 7.26 9.81
N HIS A 98 9.82 7.31 8.52
CA HIS A 98 11.08 7.74 7.93
C HIS A 98 10.76 8.72 6.79
N PRO A 99 10.63 10.03 7.07
CA PRO A 99 10.22 10.99 6.04
C PRO A 99 11.24 11.09 4.90
N LEU A 100 10.77 10.85 3.67
CA LEU A 100 11.53 11.12 2.46
C LEU A 100 11.58 12.64 2.23
N GLN A 101 12.79 13.21 2.16
CA GLN A 101 13.01 14.66 2.14
C GLN A 101 12.25 15.41 1.03
N GLU A 102 12.00 14.76 -0.10
CA GLU A 102 11.36 15.36 -1.27
C GLU A 102 9.81 15.33 -1.21
N VAL A 103 9.26 14.65 -0.21
CA VAL A 103 7.83 14.53 0.02
C VAL A 103 7.48 15.21 1.33
N GLN A 104 6.41 15.99 1.34
CA GLN A 104 5.95 16.66 2.56
C GLN A 104 5.77 15.64 3.68
N PRO A 105 6.30 15.86 4.89
CA PRO A 105 6.12 14.94 5.99
C PRO A 105 4.64 14.86 6.37
N LEU A 106 4.23 13.70 6.85
CA LEU A 106 2.93 13.47 7.47
C LEU A 106 3.17 12.93 8.88
N GLN A 107 2.86 13.75 9.88
CA GLN A 107 2.95 13.33 11.28
C GLN A 107 1.58 12.88 11.76
N ILE A 108 1.53 11.70 12.35
CA ILE A 108 0.34 11.18 13.03
C ILE A 108 0.73 10.71 14.42
N GLU A 109 -0.08 11.11 15.40
CA GLU A 109 0.14 10.72 16.80
C GLU A 109 -0.30 9.28 17.01
N GLU A 110 -1.47 8.93 16.47
CA GLU A 110 -2.07 7.60 16.56
C GLU A 110 -1.70 6.68 15.39
N LYS A 111 -1.83 5.36 15.62
CA LYS A 111 -1.70 4.35 14.56
C LYS A 111 -2.98 4.30 13.72
N PHE A 112 -2.84 4.08 12.41
CA PHE A 112 -3.97 3.74 11.55
C PHE A 112 -4.71 2.50 12.05
N GLY A 113 -6.03 2.48 11.89
CA GLY A 113 -6.89 1.37 12.28
C GLY A 113 -6.47 0.02 11.68
N GLY A 114 -5.96 0.05 10.45
CA GLY A 114 -5.30 -1.11 9.85
C GLY A 114 -4.86 -0.88 8.40
N ALA A 115 -4.25 -1.91 7.82
CA ALA A 115 -3.96 -1.97 6.39
C ALA A 115 -4.37 -3.33 5.81
N ILE A 116 -4.94 -3.32 4.60
CA ILE A 116 -5.27 -4.52 3.83
C ILE A 116 -4.49 -4.46 2.52
N LEU A 117 -3.59 -5.43 2.35
CA LEU A 117 -2.69 -5.53 1.21
C LEU A 117 -3.06 -6.78 0.40
N VAL A 118 -3.47 -6.58 -0.85
CA VAL A 118 -3.84 -7.69 -1.74
C VAL A 118 -2.78 -7.84 -2.82
N SER A 119 -2.04 -8.95 -2.78
CA SER A 119 -0.97 -9.25 -3.73
C SER A 119 0.05 -8.12 -3.86
N PRO A 120 0.53 -7.49 -2.77
CA PRO A 120 1.34 -6.28 -2.87
C PRO A 120 2.67 -6.55 -3.60
N ILE A 121 3.07 -5.66 -4.50
CA ILE A 121 4.43 -5.69 -5.05
C ILE A 121 5.39 -5.20 -3.96
N THR A 122 6.19 -6.10 -3.42
CA THR A 122 7.17 -5.79 -2.36
C THR A 122 8.62 -5.74 -2.88
N ASP A 123 8.83 -6.22 -4.11
CA ASP A 123 10.12 -6.23 -4.78
C ASP A 123 9.92 -6.19 -6.30
N PHE A 124 10.44 -5.15 -6.95
CA PHE A 124 10.38 -4.99 -8.40
C PHE A 124 11.52 -5.71 -9.15
N ASN A 125 12.44 -6.39 -8.47
CA ASN A 125 13.55 -7.08 -9.14
C ASN A 125 13.15 -8.44 -9.71
N ALA A 126 12.10 -9.07 -9.16
CA ALA A 126 11.58 -10.37 -9.60
C ALA A 126 12.66 -11.47 -9.68
N LYS A 127 13.48 -11.60 -8.64
CA LYS A 127 14.59 -12.57 -8.57
C LYS A 127 14.36 -13.71 -7.58
N THR A 128 13.15 -13.85 -7.06
CA THR A 128 12.80 -14.87 -6.08
C THR A 128 12.47 -16.22 -6.73
N SER A 129 12.53 -17.30 -5.95
CA SER A 129 12.21 -18.66 -6.43
C SER A 129 10.81 -18.75 -7.03
N SER A 130 9.80 -18.12 -6.41
CA SER A 130 8.44 -18.05 -6.93
C SER A 130 8.36 -17.42 -8.32
N THR A 131 9.22 -16.44 -8.64
CA THR A 131 9.26 -15.84 -9.99
C THR A 131 9.59 -16.90 -11.05
N ILE A 132 10.46 -17.85 -10.72
CA ILE A 132 10.87 -18.93 -11.64
C ILE A 132 9.82 -20.04 -11.65
N THR A 133 9.40 -20.54 -10.48
CA THR A 133 8.51 -21.70 -10.38
C THR A 133 7.09 -21.41 -10.83
N ASN A 134 6.65 -20.15 -10.72
CA ASN A 134 5.30 -19.72 -11.10
C ASN A 134 5.27 -18.98 -12.45
N ALA A 135 6.39 -18.87 -13.18
CA ALA A 135 6.48 -18.17 -14.47
C ALA A 135 5.44 -18.59 -15.52
N LYS A 136 4.94 -19.83 -15.45
CA LYS A 136 3.92 -20.39 -16.34
C LYS A 136 2.54 -20.56 -15.68
N LYS A 137 2.40 -20.16 -14.43
CA LYS A 137 1.18 -20.32 -13.61
C LYS A 137 0.53 -18.98 -13.28
N ASP A 138 1.36 -17.95 -13.07
CA ASP A 138 0.88 -16.59 -12.87
C ASP A 138 0.33 -16.01 -14.18
N TRP A 139 -0.67 -15.15 -14.06
CA TRP A 139 -1.20 -14.36 -15.17
C TRP A 139 -0.23 -13.24 -15.60
N ILE A 140 0.70 -12.84 -14.72
CA ILE A 140 1.77 -11.87 -15.03
C ILE A 140 3.01 -12.60 -15.58
N ALA A 141 3.63 -12.05 -16.62
CA ALA A 141 4.91 -12.53 -17.11
C ALA A 141 6.08 -12.06 -16.21
N PRO A 142 7.12 -12.89 -15.96
CA PRO A 142 8.26 -12.51 -15.12
C PRO A 142 8.95 -11.18 -15.48
N SER A 143 9.02 -10.83 -16.76
CA SER A 143 9.62 -9.57 -17.22
C SER A 143 8.80 -8.33 -16.89
N THR A 144 7.51 -8.48 -16.58
CA THR A 144 6.60 -7.38 -16.29
C THR A 144 6.97 -6.66 -15.00
N ILE A 145 7.31 -7.39 -13.93
CA ILE A 145 7.63 -6.80 -12.62
C ILE A 145 8.86 -5.87 -12.73
N PRO A 146 10.02 -6.28 -13.30
CA PRO A 146 11.14 -5.39 -13.54
C PRO A 146 10.80 -4.18 -14.42
N THR A 147 10.04 -4.39 -15.50
CA THR A 147 9.63 -3.31 -16.40
C THR A 147 8.78 -2.26 -15.68
N TRP A 148 7.85 -2.68 -14.81
CA TRP A 148 7.08 -1.76 -13.97
C TRP A 148 7.99 -1.01 -12.99
N GLY A 149 8.96 -1.70 -12.39
CA GLY A 149 9.94 -1.08 -11.50
C GLY A 149 10.76 0.00 -12.18
N ASP A 150 11.24 -0.25 -13.40
CA ASP A 150 12.04 0.72 -14.16
C ASP A 150 11.20 1.94 -14.55
N ASN A 151 9.97 1.71 -15.01
CA ASN A 151 9.05 2.79 -15.31
C ASN A 151 8.69 3.61 -14.06
N TYR A 152 8.52 2.95 -12.91
CA TYR A 152 8.15 3.60 -11.66
C TYR A 152 9.33 4.39 -11.07
N ALA A 153 10.53 3.81 -11.03
CA ALA A 153 11.72 4.46 -10.49
C ALA A 153 12.25 5.58 -11.42
N GLY A 154 12.03 5.46 -12.73
CA GLY A 154 12.59 6.38 -13.70
C GLY A 154 14.11 6.32 -13.72
N HIS A 155 14.76 7.42 -13.38
CA HIS A 155 16.23 7.51 -13.31
C HIS A 155 16.80 7.24 -11.91
N ARG A 156 15.96 6.88 -10.93
CA ARG A 156 16.39 6.67 -9.55
C ARG A 156 16.79 5.22 -9.31
N GLU A 157 17.74 5.06 -8.39
CA GLU A 157 18.00 3.79 -7.72
C GLU A 157 16.74 3.36 -6.97
N ARG A 158 16.46 2.04 -6.97
CA ARG A 158 15.33 1.49 -6.24
C ARG A 158 15.71 1.39 -4.76
N ASP A 159 15.01 2.13 -3.92
CA ASP A 159 15.21 2.15 -2.47
C ASP A 159 14.11 1.36 -1.74
N VAL A 160 14.03 1.50 -0.41
CA VAL A 160 13.03 0.83 0.43
C VAL A 160 11.58 1.28 0.18
N TYR A 161 11.35 2.49 -0.32
CA TYR A 161 10.01 2.97 -0.66
C TYR A 161 9.53 2.36 -1.98
N ILE A 162 10.46 2.01 -2.89
CA ILE A 162 10.15 1.28 -4.12
C ILE A 162 10.09 -0.24 -3.85
N ASN A 163 11.08 -0.78 -3.14
CA ASN A 163 11.21 -2.19 -2.79
C ASN A 163 11.15 -2.36 -1.26
N PRO A 164 9.95 -2.53 -0.67
CA PRO A 164 9.79 -2.81 0.76
C PRO A 164 10.66 -3.97 1.29
N THR A 165 11.02 -4.95 0.45
CA THR A 165 11.96 -6.02 0.84
C THR A 165 13.34 -5.52 1.25
N MET A 166 13.75 -4.30 0.87
CA MET A 166 15.05 -3.72 1.26
C MET A 166 15.07 -3.18 2.70
N GLY A 167 13.90 -2.93 3.30
CA GLY A 167 13.81 -2.51 4.70
C GLY A 167 14.28 -3.61 5.65
N SER A 168 14.95 -3.23 6.74
CA SER A 168 15.29 -4.12 7.86
C SER A 168 14.10 -4.27 8.82
N GLU A 169 14.18 -5.18 9.79
CA GLU A 169 13.20 -5.23 10.89
C GLU A 169 13.10 -3.88 11.63
N GLU A 170 14.24 -3.23 11.90
CA GLU A 170 14.26 -1.91 12.54
C GLU A 170 13.61 -0.82 11.67
N TRP A 171 13.64 -0.93 10.33
CA TRP A 171 12.91 -0.01 9.46
C TRP A 171 11.40 -0.07 9.70
N TRP A 172 10.87 -1.28 9.93
CA TRP A 172 9.44 -1.53 10.09
C TRP A 172 8.96 -1.45 11.54
N LYS A 173 9.87 -1.24 12.49
CA LYS A 173 9.56 -1.07 13.90
C LYS A 173 8.75 0.20 14.13
N ASP A 174 7.77 0.12 15.03
CA ASP A 174 6.91 1.23 15.43
C ASP A 174 6.10 1.85 14.28
N VAL A 175 5.95 1.14 13.16
CA VAL A 175 5.13 1.60 12.03
C VAL A 175 3.71 1.89 12.50
N LYS A 176 3.19 3.05 12.08
CA LYS A 176 1.93 3.62 12.57
C LYS A 176 0.68 2.94 12.00
N VAL A 177 0.54 1.63 12.22
CA VAL A 177 -0.63 0.82 11.84
C VAL A 177 -0.91 -0.27 12.88
N LYS A 178 -2.17 -0.43 13.30
CA LYS A 178 -2.57 -1.41 14.32
C LYS A 178 -2.51 -2.84 13.77
N GLU A 179 -3.31 -3.13 12.76
CA GLU A 179 -3.41 -4.47 12.15
C GLU A 179 -3.05 -4.45 10.67
N VAL A 180 -2.45 -5.52 10.17
CA VAL A 180 -2.15 -5.66 8.73
C VAL A 180 -2.59 -7.03 8.24
N ILE A 181 -3.48 -7.03 7.24
CA ILE A 181 -3.90 -8.22 6.52
C ILE A 181 -3.14 -8.25 5.19
N VAL A 182 -2.49 -9.38 4.90
CA VAL A 182 -1.78 -9.61 3.64
C VAL A 182 -2.40 -10.83 2.98
N LEU A 183 -2.97 -10.65 1.79
CA LEU A 183 -3.59 -11.71 0.99
C LEU A 183 -2.78 -11.85 -0.30
N TYR A 184 -2.45 -13.07 -0.73
CA TYR A 184 -1.82 -13.32 -2.03
C TYR A 184 -2.06 -14.78 -2.45
N GLY A 185 -1.99 -15.06 -3.75
CA GLY A 185 -2.16 -16.38 -4.33
C GLY A 185 -0.88 -17.23 -4.29
N GLU A 186 -1.05 -18.54 -4.17
CA GLU A 186 0.06 -19.52 -4.15
C GLU A 186 0.90 -19.50 -5.44
N TYR A 187 0.26 -19.19 -6.56
CA TYR A 187 0.88 -19.16 -7.88
C TYR A 187 1.34 -17.77 -8.32
N GLU A 188 1.43 -16.80 -7.41
CA GLU A 188 1.97 -15.50 -7.76
C GLU A 188 3.51 -15.52 -7.91
N LEU A 189 4.04 -14.75 -8.85
CA LEU A 189 5.47 -14.48 -9.01
C LEU A 189 6.04 -13.80 -7.75
N SER A 190 5.25 -12.90 -7.15
CA SER A 190 5.59 -12.07 -6.00
C SER A 190 5.55 -12.82 -4.66
N ARG A 191 5.05 -14.07 -4.63
CA ARG A 191 4.79 -14.84 -3.40
C ARG A 191 5.97 -14.81 -2.42
N ASP A 192 7.16 -15.17 -2.89
CA ASP A 192 8.32 -15.31 -2.01
C ASP A 192 8.88 -13.94 -1.58
N SER A 193 8.77 -12.90 -2.42
CA SER A 193 9.12 -11.53 -2.01
C SER A 193 8.15 -10.99 -0.96
N ILE A 194 6.85 -11.29 -1.09
CA ILE A 194 5.84 -10.92 -0.07
C ILE A 194 6.18 -11.62 1.25
N ASN A 195 6.48 -12.92 1.23
CA ASN A 195 6.89 -13.66 2.43
C ASN A 195 8.18 -13.13 3.07
N THR A 196 9.14 -12.74 2.24
CA THR A 196 10.39 -12.13 2.70
C THR A 196 10.11 -10.82 3.44
N TRP A 197 9.29 -9.94 2.86
CA TRP A 197 8.90 -8.69 3.50
C TRP A 197 8.07 -8.93 4.77
N VAL A 198 7.06 -9.81 4.74
CA VAL A 198 6.22 -10.13 5.90
C VAL A 198 7.04 -10.59 7.09
N THR A 199 8.08 -11.40 6.88
CA THR A 199 8.97 -11.85 7.96
C THR A 199 9.61 -10.66 8.68
N LYS A 200 10.09 -9.65 7.93
CA LYS A 200 10.70 -8.44 8.50
C LYS A 200 9.67 -7.51 9.13
N PHE A 201 8.47 -7.44 8.55
CA PHE A 201 7.39 -6.57 9.03
C PHE A 201 6.74 -7.07 10.32
N LYS A 202 6.76 -8.38 10.59
CA LYS A 202 6.16 -8.97 11.80
C LYS A 202 6.79 -8.51 13.12
N VAL A 203 7.97 -7.90 13.07
CA VAL A 203 8.71 -7.40 14.24
C VAL A 203 8.31 -5.95 14.59
N LYS A 204 7.25 -5.42 13.95
CA LYS A 204 6.77 -4.04 14.09
C LYS A 204 6.29 -3.62 15.49
#